data_AF-A0A3M2ZYA5-F1
#
_entry.id   AF-A0A3M2ZYA5-F1
#
_cell.length_a   1.000
_cell.length_b   1.000
_cell.length_c   1.000
_cell.angle_alpha   90.00
_cell.angle_beta   90.00
_cell.angle_gamma   90.00
#
_symmetry.space_group_name_H-M   'P 1'
#
loop_
_entity.id
_entity.type
_entity.pdbx_description
1 polymer ?
#
loop_
_entity_poly.entity_id
_entity_poly.type
_entity_poly.pdbx_seq_one_letter_code
_entity_poly.pdbx_strand_id
1 'polypeptide(L)' 'TDSILRFLVVALAFYGMSTFEGPMMAIKTVNSLSHYTDWTIGHVHAGALGWVAMITIGSVYHMIPKLYAR' A
#
# COMPACT_ATOMS: atom_id res chain seq x y z
N THR A 1 -12.31 -12.15 15.16
CA THR A 1 -11.65 -10.98 14.57
C THR A 1 -10.91 -11.43 13.33
N ASP A 2 -11.44 -11.12 12.15
CA ASP A 2 -10.95 -11.65 10.88
C ASP A 2 -9.63 -10.98 10.45
N SER A 3 -8.54 -11.76 10.39
CA SER A 3 -7.22 -11.28 10.00
C SER A 3 -7.14 -10.92 8.52
N ILE A 4 -7.90 -11.59 7.64
CA ILE A 4 -7.96 -11.28 6.21
C ILE A 4 -8.55 -9.87 6.05
N LEU A 5 -9.66 -9.60 6.75
CA LEU A 5 -10.30 -8.29 6.70
C LEU A 5 -9.35 -7.18 7.16
N ARG A 6 -8.54 -7.45 8.19
CA ARG A 6 -7.51 -6.50 8.66
C ARG A 6 -6.45 -6.21 7.59
N PHE A 7 -5.95 -7.23 6.90
CA PHE A 7 -5.01 -7.04 5.79
C PHE A 7 -5.61 -6.20 4.66
N LEU A 8 -6.87 -6.45 4.30
CA LEU A 8 -7.56 -5.68 3.25
C LEU A 8 -7.79 -4.22 3.65
N VAL A 9 -8.17 -3.96 4.90
CA VAL A 9 -8.39 -2.59 5.40
C VAL A 9 -7.08 -1.81 5.51
N VAL A 10 -6.01 -2.43 6.02
CA VAL A 10 -4.68 -1.80 6.08
C VAL A 10 -4.15 -1.51 4.68
N ALA A 11 -4.31 -2.45 3.75
CA ALA A 11 -3.93 -2.25 2.36
C ALA A 11 -4.63 -1.01 1.78
N LEU A 12 -5.96 -0.93 1.93
CA LEU A 12 -6.75 0.20 1.43
C LEU A 12 -6.30 1.54 2.02
N ALA A 13 -5.95 1.58 3.30
CA ALA A 13 -5.46 2.79 3.95
C ALA A 13 -4.12 3.26 3.33
N PHE A 14 -3.17 2.35 3.12
CA PHE A 14 -1.89 2.67 2.49
C PHE A 14 -2.03 3.03 1.01
N TYR A 15 -3.00 2.44 0.30
CA TYR A 15 -3.35 2.85 -1.05
C TYR A 15 -3.85 4.29 -1.08
N GLY A 16 -4.78 4.64 -0.21
CA GLY A 16 -5.29 6.00 -0.10
C GLY A 16 -4.18 7.01 0.21
N MET A 17 -3.30 6.68 1.16
CA MET A 17 -2.16 7.52 1.52
C MET A 17 -1.18 7.70 0.35
N SER A 18 -0.73 6.62 -0.27
CA SER A 18 0.22 6.69 -1.40
C SER A 18 -0.40 7.41 -2.60
N THR A 19 -1.67 7.16 -2.90
CA THR A 19 -2.38 7.82 -4.01
C THR A 19 -2.63 9.30 -3.73
N PHE A 20 -2.67 9.72 -2.46
CA PHE A 20 -2.70 11.14 -2.08
C PHE A 20 -1.31 11.78 -2.15
N GLU A 21 -0.27 11.11 -1.65
CA GLU A 21 1.10 11.61 -1.65
C GLU A 21 1.69 11.77 -3.06
N GLY A 22 1.35 10.86 -3.99
CA GLY A 22 1.86 10.90 -5.37
C GLY A 22 1.55 12.23 -6.09
N PRO A 23 0.28 12.66 -6.15
CA PRO A 23 -0.09 13.97 -6.68
C PRO A 23 0.56 15.14 -5.94
N MET A 24 0.74 15.05 -4.62
CA MET A 24 1.43 16.09 -3.86
C MET A 24 2.88 16.21 -4.31
N MET A 25 3.60 15.11 -4.47
CA MET A 25 4.98 15.10 -4.98
C MET A 25 5.09 15.55 -6.45
N ALA A 26 4.01 15.53 -7.22
CA ALA A 26 3.99 16.07 -8.58
C ALA A 26 3.90 17.62 -8.64
N ILE A 27 3.53 18.27 -7.53
CA ILE A 27 3.46 19.74 -7.45
C ILE A 27 4.89 20.29 -7.32
N LYS A 28 5.29 21.22 -8.20
CA LYS A 28 6.67 21.75 -8.25
C LYS A 28 7.22 22.23 -6.90
N THR A 29 6.40 22.88 -6.08
CA THR A 29 6.79 23.41 -4.75
C THR A 29 7.03 22.30 -3.72
N VAL A 30 6.28 21.20 -3.80
CA VAL A 30 6.49 20.03 -2.95
C VAL A 30 7.64 19.20 -3.51
N ASN A 31 7.74 19.07 -4.83
CA ASN A 31 8.83 18.37 -5.48
C ASN A 31 10.19 19.00 -5.17
N SER A 32 10.29 20.33 -5.07
CA SER A 32 11.55 20.97 -4.65
C SER A 32 12.03 20.56 -3.26
N LEU A 33 11.13 20.02 -2.42
CA LEU A 33 11.45 19.47 -1.11
C LEU A 33 11.62 17.94 -1.12
N SER A 34 10.83 17.21 -1.91
CA SER A 34 10.89 15.74 -1.94
C SER A 34 11.97 15.18 -2.86
N HIS A 35 12.36 15.93 -3.89
CA HIS A 35 13.32 15.49 -4.91
C HIS A 35 14.73 15.34 -4.30
N TYR A 36 15.39 14.21 -4.60
CA TYR A 36 16.67 13.78 -3.97
C TYR A 36 16.64 13.59 -2.45
N THR A 37 15.47 13.32 -1.87
CA THR A 37 15.34 12.93 -0.45
C THR A 37 14.80 11.52 -0.31
N ASP A 38 14.93 10.96 0.89
CA ASP A 38 14.35 9.66 1.25
C ASP A 38 12.81 9.64 1.22
N TRP A 39 12.16 10.79 1.01
CA TRP A 39 10.71 10.85 0.83
C TRP A 39 10.27 9.98 -0.35
N THR A 40 10.95 10.05 -1.49
CA THR A 40 10.58 9.24 -2.67
C THR A 40 10.66 7.74 -2.37
N ILE A 41 11.66 7.33 -1.57
CA ILE A 41 11.81 5.95 -1.13
C ILE A 41 10.71 5.57 -0.11
N GLY A 42 10.37 6.46 0.82
CA GLY A 42 9.27 6.26 1.75
C GLY A 42 7.92 6.07 1.05
N HIS A 43 7.63 6.93 0.07
CA HIS A 43 6.42 6.87 -0.76
C HIS A 43 6.29 5.53 -1.50
N VAL A 44 7.36 5.06 -2.16
CA VAL A 44 7.29 3.78 -2.88
C VAL A 44 7.14 2.60 -1.92
N HIS A 45 7.71 2.63 -0.72
CA HIS A 45 7.51 1.55 0.27
C HIS A 45 6.11 1.56 0.87
N ALA A 46 5.52 2.74 1.10
CA ALA A 46 4.12 2.85 1.49
C ALA A 46 3.19 2.20 0.45
N GLY A 47 3.48 2.36 -0.84
CA GLY A 47 2.76 1.70 -1.91
C GLY A 47 3.07 0.20 -2.04
N ALA A 48 4.35 -0.17 -2.09
CA ALA A 48 4.79 -1.55 -2.37
C ALA A 48 4.50 -2.48 -1.18
N LEU A 49 4.87 -2.09 0.04
CA LEU A 49 4.68 -2.91 1.24
C LEU A 49 3.30 -2.66 1.85
N GLY A 50 2.90 -1.39 1.96
CA GLY A 50 1.65 -1.03 2.62
C GLY A 50 0.41 -1.45 1.81
N TRP A 51 0.41 -1.21 0.50
CA TRP A 51 -0.71 -1.59 -0.37
C TRP A 51 -0.51 -2.96 -1.03
N VAL A 52 0.49 -3.10 -1.91
CA VAL A 52 0.60 -4.28 -2.79
C VAL A 52 0.84 -5.56 -1.98
N ALA A 53 1.80 -5.57 -1.06
CA ALA A 53 2.07 -6.77 -0.26
C ALA A 53 0.86 -7.16 0.61
N MET A 54 0.21 -6.19 1.28
CA MET A 54 -0.91 -6.47 2.18
C MET A 54 -2.15 -6.98 1.43
N ILE A 55 -2.50 -6.41 0.27
CA ILE A 55 -3.63 -6.89 -0.53
C ILE A 55 -3.37 -8.29 -1.09
N THR A 56 -2.14 -8.57 -1.55
CA THR A 56 -1.76 -9.89 -2.05
C THR A 56 -1.83 -10.93 -0.94
N ILE A 57 -1.26 -10.65 0.23
CA ILE A 57 -1.28 -11.55 1.38
C ILE A 57 -2.72 -11.83 1.82
N GLY A 58 -3.55 -10.80 2.01
CA GLY A 58 -4.96 -10.96 2.38
C GLY A 58 -5.75 -11.80 1.36
N SER A 59 -5.54 -11.56 0.07
CA SER A 59 -6.20 -12.30 -1.01
C SER A 59 -5.78 -13.77 -1.05
N VAL A 60 -4.49 -14.04 -0.87
CA VAL A 60 -3.95 -15.40 -0.83
C VAL A 60 -4.48 -16.16 0.39
N TYR A 61 -4.53 -15.55 1.57
CA TYR A 61 -5.11 -16.18 2.76
C TYR A 61 -6.60 -16.49 2.60
N HIS A 62 -7.34 -15.70 1.82
CA HIS A 62 -8.73 -15.99 1.50
C HIS A 62 -8.88 -17.12 0.46
N MET A 63 -7.99 -17.16 -0.52
CA MET A 63 -8.12 -18.04 -1.69
C MET A 63 -7.57 -19.44 -1.44
N ILE A 64 -6.48 -19.60 -0.67
CA ILE A 64 -5.85 -20.90 -0.42
C ILE A 64 -6.84 -21.94 0.15
N PRO A 65 -7.60 -21.67 1.22
CA PRO A 65 -8.54 -22.66 1.76
C PRO A 65 -9.58 -23.10 0.72
N LYS A 66 -10.11 -22.13 -0.04
CA LYS A 66 -11.10 -22.37 -1.10
C LYS A 66 -10.57 -23.23 -2.25
N LEU A 67 -9.33 -23.02 -2.67
CA LEU A 67 -8.72 -23.80 -3.75
C LEU A 67 -8.37 -25.22 -3.33
N TYR A 68 -7.97 -25.42 -2.08
CA TYR A 68 -7.57 -26.74 -1.55
C TYR A 68 -8.70 -27.47 -0.81
N ALA A 69 -9.95 -27.00 -0.95
CA ALA A 69 -11.14 -27.55 -0.28
C ALA A 69 -10.93 -27.75 1.23
N ARG A 70 -10.30 -26.76 1.87
CA ARG A 70 -10.10 -26.67 3.32
C ARG A 70 -10.88 -25.49 3.90
#